data_AF-A0AA91GFE2-F1
#
_entry.id   AF-A0AA91GFE2-F1
#
_cell.length_a   1.000
_cell.length_b   1.000
_cell.length_c   1.000
_cell.angle_alpha   90.00
_cell.angle_beta   90.00
_cell.angle_gamma   90.00
#
_symmetry.space_group_name_H-M   'P 1'
#
loop_
_entity.id
_entity.type
_entity.pdbx_description
1 polymer ?
#
loop_
_entity_poly.entity_id
_entity_poly.type
_entity_poly.pdbx_seq_one_letter_code
_entity_poly.pdbx_strand_id
1 'polypeptide(L)'
;MEDIQSVTISIGDAAKELGVSVDTIRRWADQGKIRFERAPSGHRRFYLADIKRITPRDLKQLDDRITINYARVSSHDQKNDLTRQIQVLEAFSGSNGWQFETIQDLGSGLNYQKKGLQKLLKRIMQGDVGRLVLTHKDRLLRFGAELVFAICEEMETEVVIINKSAEELSFEQELVQDMIELVTVFSARLYGARSRKNKKLIDGISNVIDEVRQCGHGGFPQEQLPNPEGVK
;
A
#
# COMPACT_ATOMS: atom_id res chain seq x y z
N MET A 1 9.17 18.01 -14.02
CA MET A 1 8.68 16.63 -14.00
C MET A 1 7.36 16.66 -14.76
N GLU A 2 7.40 16.34 -16.05
CA GLU A 2 6.23 16.47 -16.93
C GLU A 2 5.17 15.44 -16.53
N ASP A 3 3.94 15.91 -16.34
CA ASP A 3 2.79 15.07 -16.01
C ASP A 3 2.54 14.07 -17.15
N ILE A 4 2.85 12.81 -16.91
CA ILE A 4 2.53 11.70 -17.85
C ILE A 4 1.01 11.66 -18.13
N GLN A 5 0.18 12.24 -17.27
CA GLN A 5 -1.27 12.35 -17.46
C GLN A 5 -1.69 13.33 -18.58
N SER A 6 -0.84 14.27 -19.00
CA SER A 6 -1.14 15.20 -20.09
C SER A 6 -0.45 14.84 -21.41
N VAL A 7 0.37 13.79 -21.45
CA VAL A 7 1.07 13.38 -22.68
C VAL A 7 0.12 12.66 -23.61
N THR A 8 -0.09 13.21 -24.80
CA THR A 8 -0.96 12.63 -25.82
C THR A 8 -0.18 12.19 -27.07
N ILE A 9 -0.55 11.02 -27.62
CA ILE A 9 0.08 10.39 -28.79
C ILE A 9 -0.86 10.35 -29.99
N SER A 10 -0.30 10.14 -31.19
CA SER A 10 -1.11 10.01 -32.40
C SER A 10 -1.90 8.69 -32.42
N ILE A 11 -2.92 8.59 -33.28
CA ILE A 11 -3.67 7.34 -33.44
C ILE A 11 -2.81 6.19 -33.98
N GLY A 12 -1.81 6.50 -34.80
CA GLY A 12 -0.88 5.51 -35.36
C GLY A 12 0.02 4.95 -34.27
N ASP A 13 0.54 5.82 -33.40
CA ASP A 13 1.36 5.41 -32.27
C ASP A 13 0.54 4.60 -31.26
N ALA A 14 -0.69 5.03 -30.98
CA ALA A 14 -1.61 4.29 -30.10
C ALA A 14 -1.95 2.89 -30.65
N ALA A 15 -2.19 2.78 -31.95
CA ALA A 15 -2.44 1.50 -32.61
C ALA A 15 -1.21 0.57 -32.53
N LYS A 16 -0.01 1.12 -32.75
CA LYS A 16 1.26 0.40 -32.64
C LYS A 16 1.51 -0.08 -31.22
N GLU A 17 1.30 0.78 -30.22
CA GLU A 17 1.49 0.44 -28.80
C GLU A 17 0.54 -0.67 -28.33
N LEU A 18 -0.70 -0.66 -28.84
CA LEU A 18 -1.73 -1.65 -28.49
C LEU A 18 -1.68 -2.93 -29.34
N GLY A 19 -0.82 -2.98 -30.37
CA GLY A 19 -0.77 -4.11 -31.31
C GLY A 19 -2.07 -4.31 -32.11
N VAL A 20 -2.88 -3.27 -32.31
CA VAL A 20 -4.16 -3.33 -33.03
C VAL A 20 -4.19 -2.39 -34.23
N SER A 21 -5.19 -2.55 -35.11
CA SER A 21 -5.36 -1.62 -36.24
C SER A 21 -5.84 -0.24 -35.79
N VAL A 22 -5.49 0.79 -36.57
CA VAL A 22 -5.97 2.18 -36.37
C VAL A 22 -7.50 2.25 -36.30
N ASP A 23 -8.21 1.45 -37.10
CA ASP A 23 -9.69 1.40 -37.09
C ASP A 23 -10.26 0.78 -35.81
N THR A 24 -9.51 -0.08 -35.15
CA THR A 24 -9.87 -0.60 -33.82
C THR A 24 -9.79 0.50 -32.77
N ILE A 25 -8.73 1.31 -32.80
CA ILE A 25 -8.61 2.49 -31.94
C ILE A 25 -9.72 3.50 -32.20
N ARG A 26 -10.07 3.77 -33.48
CA ARG A 26 -11.20 4.64 -33.83
C ARG A 26 -12.50 4.14 -33.23
N ARG A 27 -12.82 2.86 -33.41
CA ARG A 27 -14.04 2.24 -32.84
C ARG A 27 -14.07 2.31 -31.32
N TRP A 28 -12.96 2.04 -30.64
CA TRP A 28 -12.90 2.12 -29.18
C TRP A 28 -13.07 3.55 -28.68
N ALA A 29 -12.50 4.53 -29.38
CA ALA A 29 -12.71 5.95 -29.09
C ALA A 29 -14.18 6.37 -29.27
N ASP A 30 -14.82 5.94 -30.36
CA ASP A 30 -16.23 6.26 -30.66
C ASP A 30 -17.19 5.56 -29.67
N GLN A 31 -16.79 4.43 -29.11
CA GLN A 31 -17.50 3.72 -28.03
C GLN A 31 -17.18 4.28 -26.64
N GLY A 32 -16.33 5.30 -26.51
CA GLY A 32 -15.94 5.89 -25.22
C GLY A 32 -15.00 5.04 -24.36
N LYS A 33 -14.35 4.01 -24.92
CA LYS A 33 -13.45 3.11 -24.19
C LYS A 33 -12.04 3.68 -23.98
N ILE A 34 -11.60 4.58 -24.87
CA ILE A 34 -10.34 5.33 -24.73
C ILE A 34 -10.65 6.81 -24.83
N ARG A 35 -10.10 7.62 -23.90
CA ARG A 35 -10.23 9.07 -23.99
C ARG A 35 -9.30 9.63 -25.08
N PHE A 36 -9.78 10.66 -25.74
CA PHE A 36 -9.00 11.39 -26.73
C PHE A 36 -9.36 12.88 -26.68
N GLU A 37 -8.42 13.70 -27.14
CA GLU A 37 -8.64 15.10 -27.46
C GLU A 37 -8.44 15.32 -28.96
N ARG A 38 -8.89 16.46 -29.47
CA ARG A 38 -8.61 16.86 -30.86
C ARG A 38 -7.55 17.95 -30.83
N ALA A 39 -6.47 17.72 -31.57
CA ALA A 39 -5.49 18.77 -31.85
C ALA A 39 -6.16 19.88 -32.68
N PRO A 40 -5.59 21.10 -32.73
CA PRO A 40 -6.08 22.17 -33.59
C PRO A 40 -6.24 21.77 -35.07
N SER A 41 -5.46 20.79 -35.54
CA SER A 41 -5.56 20.21 -36.88
C SER A 41 -6.75 19.26 -37.09
N GLY A 42 -7.55 19.00 -36.06
CA GLY A 42 -8.71 18.10 -36.09
C GLY A 42 -8.39 16.60 -35.88
N HIS A 43 -7.11 16.22 -35.84
CA HIS A 43 -6.67 14.85 -35.56
C HIS A 43 -6.91 14.46 -34.10
N ARG A 44 -7.35 13.21 -33.88
CA ARG A 44 -7.49 12.63 -32.53
C ARG A 44 -6.11 12.36 -31.93
N ARG A 45 -5.94 12.76 -30.67
CA ARG A 45 -4.77 12.54 -29.82
C ARG A 45 -5.21 11.76 -28.60
N PHE A 46 -4.49 10.69 -28.27
CA PHE A 46 -4.87 9.73 -27.23
C PHE A 46 -3.95 9.87 -26.03
N TYR A 47 -4.50 9.81 -24.82
CA TYR A 47 -3.68 9.88 -23.60
C TYR A 47 -2.81 8.64 -23.48
N LEU A 48 -1.49 8.81 -23.41
CA LEU A 48 -0.55 7.70 -23.33
C LEU A 48 -0.85 6.78 -22.13
N ALA A 49 -1.31 7.36 -21.02
CA ALA A 49 -1.72 6.60 -19.83
C ALA A 49 -2.89 5.65 -20.11
N ASP A 50 -3.90 6.07 -20.90
CA ASP A 50 -5.05 5.23 -21.23
C ASP A 50 -4.65 4.10 -22.18
N ILE A 51 -3.75 4.40 -23.13
CA ILE A 51 -3.20 3.42 -24.07
C ILE A 51 -2.43 2.34 -23.30
N LYS A 52 -1.46 2.74 -22.46
CA LYS A 52 -0.66 1.80 -21.67
C LYS A 52 -1.47 0.92 -20.73
N ARG A 53 -2.61 1.42 -20.23
CA ARG A 53 -3.53 0.64 -19.39
C ARG A 53 -4.24 -0.47 -20.17
N ILE A 54 -4.49 -0.25 -21.47
CA ILE A 54 -5.29 -1.14 -22.33
C ILE A 54 -4.40 -2.08 -23.15
N THR A 55 -3.09 -1.79 -23.26
CA THR A 55 -2.13 -2.66 -23.95
C THR A 55 -2.21 -4.07 -23.38
N PRO A 56 -2.57 -5.08 -24.18
CA PRO A 56 -2.39 -6.47 -23.79
C PRO A 56 -0.92 -6.62 -23.41
N ARG A 57 -0.64 -6.95 -22.14
CA ARG A 57 0.74 -7.00 -21.66
C ARG A 57 1.46 -8.06 -22.49
N ASP A 58 2.43 -7.63 -23.27
CA ASP A 58 3.30 -8.55 -23.99
C ASP A 58 3.90 -9.50 -22.95
N LEU A 59 3.82 -10.81 -23.14
CA LEU A 59 4.41 -11.79 -22.21
C LEU A 59 5.91 -11.51 -21.99
N LYS A 60 6.60 -10.91 -22.98
CA LYS A 60 7.97 -10.40 -22.88
C LYS A 60 8.13 -9.20 -21.95
N GLN A 61 7.15 -8.30 -21.88
CA GLN A 61 7.17 -7.17 -20.94
C GLN A 61 7.00 -7.65 -19.50
N LEU A 62 6.40 -8.82 -19.25
CA LEU A 62 6.26 -9.37 -17.91
C LEU A 62 7.62 -9.77 -17.30
N ASP A 63 8.58 -10.20 -18.13
CA ASP A 63 9.92 -10.63 -17.73
C ASP A 63 10.82 -9.46 -17.30
N ASP A 64 10.57 -8.25 -17.82
CA ASP A 64 11.35 -7.04 -17.49
C ASP A 64 10.85 -6.30 -16.24
N ARG A 65 9.77 -6.78 -15.61
CA ARG A 65 9.17 -6.10 -14.45
C ARG A 65 10.01 -6.31 -13.20
N ILE A 66 10.14 -5.25 -12.41
CA ILE A 66 10.98 -5.26 -11.21
C ILE A 66 10.21 -5.84 -10.01
N THR A 67 10.96 -6.38 -9.06
CA THR A 67 10.44 -6.66 -7.71
C THR A 67 10.51 -5.39 -6.86
N ILE A 68 9.43 -5.03 -6.17
CA ILE A 68 9.46 -3.97 -5.16
C ILE A 68 9.41 -4.59 -3.76
N ASN A 69 10.44 -4.30 -2.97
CA ASN A 69 10.43 -4.51 -1.54
C ASN A 69 9.77 -3.30 -0.88
N TYR A 70 8.78 -3.50 -0.01
CA TYR A 70 8.15 -2.40 0.70
C TYR A 70 8.29 -2.54 2.21
N ALA A 71 8.83 -1.50 2.85
CA ALA A 71 9.07 -1.43 4.29
C ALA A 71 8.39 -0.22 4.93
N ARG A 72 7.90 -0.36 6.16
CA ARG A 72 7.23 0.71 6.91
C ARG A 72 7.36 0.52 8.41
N VAL A 73 7.56 1.65 9.10
CA VAL A 73 7.37 1.77 10.54
C VAL A 73 6.48 2.96 10.88
N SER A 74 5.86 2.95 12.06
CA SER A 74 4.90 4.00 12.46
C SER A 74 5.57 5.28 12.96
N SER A 75 6.72 5.20 13.62
CA SER A 75 7.42 6.36 14.22
C SER A 75 8.91 6.40 13.90
N HIS A 76 9.51 7.60 14.00
CA HIS A 76 10.95 7.79 13.76
C HIS A 76 11.80 7.00 14.74
N ASP A 77 11.29 6.75 15.95
CA ASP A 77 11.98 5.99 17.00
C ASP A 77 12.20 4.53 16.59
N GLN A 78 11.42 4.04 15.63
CA GLN A 78 11.52 2.69 15.06
C GLN A 78 12.47 2.62 13.84
N LYS A 79 13.33 3.62 13.60
CA LYS A 79 14.24 3.63 12.43
C LYS A 79 15.17 2.39 12.35
N ASN A 80 15.58 1.86 13.50
CA ASN A 80 16.40 0.64 13.53
C ASN A 80 15.60 -0.58 13.07
N ASP A 81 14.31 -0.64 13.40
CA ASP A 81 13.39 -1.68 12.95
C ASP A 81 13.19 -1.60 11.43
N LEU A 82 12.97 -0.39 10.90
CA LEU A 82 12.90 -0.15 9.46
C LEU A 82 14.15 -0.63 8.72
N THR A 83 15.32 -0.35 9.29
CA THR A 83 16.61 -0.77 8.70
C THR A 83 16.72 -2.30 8.64
N ARG A 84 16.34 -3.00 9.72
CA ARG A 84 16.34 -4.47 9.76
C ARG A 84 15.34 -5.06 8.77
N GLN A 85 14.16 -4.46 8.67
CA GLN A 85 13.11 -4.88 7.74
C GLN A 85 13.61 -4.80 6.29
N ILE A 86 14.27 -3.70 5.93
CA ILE A 86 14.88 -3.52 4.60
C ILE A 86 15.92 -4.60 4.34
N GLN A 87 16.84 -4.84 5.28
CA GLN A 87 17.87 -5.89 5.13
C GLN A 87 17.26 -7.27 4.92
N VAL A 88 16.17 -7.60 5.64
CA VAL A 88 15.46 -8.88 5.46
C VAL A 88 14.86 -8.99 4.07
N LEU A 89 14.20 -7.93 3.58
CA LEU A 89 13.57 -7.90 2.26
C LEU A 89 14.62 -7.99 1.14
N GLU A 90 15.70 -7.22 1.24
CA GLU A 90 16.77 -7.21 0.24
C GLU A 90 17.53 -8.53 0.21
N ALA A 91 17.83 -9.12 1.37
CA ALA A 91 18.44 -10.44 1.43
C ALA A 91 17.53 -11.51 0.81
N PHE A 92 16.22 -11.46 1.09
CA PHE A 92 15.25 -12.40 0.51
C PHE A 92 15.19 -12.26 -1.01
N SER A 93 14.95 -11.05 -1.52
CA SER A 93 14.85 -10.81 -2.96
C SER A 93 16.16 -11.10 -3.70
N GLY A 94 17.31 -10.74 -3.10
CA GLY A 94 18.63 -11.05 -3.64
C GLY A 94 18.93 -12.55 -3.68
N SER A 95 18.57 -13.30 -2.63
CA SER A 95 18.75 -14.76 -2.59
C SER A 95 17.91 -15.52 -3.62
N ASN A 96 16.78 -14.94 -4.03
CA ASN A 96 15.94 -15.46 -5.12
C ASN A 96 16.39 -14.99 -6.52
N GLY A 97 17.47 -14.19 -6.61
CA GLY A 97 18.01 -13.71 -7.89
C GLY A 97 17.16 -12.65 -8.58
N TRP A 98 16.23 -12.01 -7.87
CA TRP A 98 15.35 -11.00 -8.46
C TRP A 98 16.05 -9.64 -8.55
N GLN A 99 15.79 -8.91 -9.63
CA GLN A 99 16.08 -7.47 -9.67
C GLN A 99 15.05 -6.75 -8.81
N PHE A 100 15.50 -5.94 -7.85
CA PHE A 100 14.61 -5.29 -6.90
C PHE A 100 14.93 -3.81 -6.64
N GLU A 101 13.89 -3.07 -6.23
CA GLU A 101 13.99 -1.74 -5.63
C GLU A 101 13.30 -1.76 -4.27
N THR A 102 13.87 -1.08 -3.29
CA THR A 102 13.26 -0.91 -1.96
C THR A 102 12.55 0.43 -1.86
N ILE A 103 11.25 0.41 -1.57
CA ILE A 103 10.47 1.57 -1.16
C ILE A 103 10.25 1.49 0.34
N GLN A 104 10.46 2.60 1.04
CA GLN A 104 10.25 2.70 2.48
C GLN A 104 9.32 3.86 2.81
N ASP A 105 8.61 3.74 3.92
CA ASP A 105 7.78 4.80 4.44
C ASP A 105 7.85 4.92 5.96
N LEU A 106 7.55 6.12 6.41
CA LEU A 106 7.42 6.45 7.81
C LEU A 106 6.03 7.00 8.10
N GLY A 107 5.33 6.36 9.03
CA GLY A 107 4.02 6.76 9.49
C GLY A 107 3.07 5.57 9.68
N SER A 108 1.97 5.86 10.38
CA SER A 108 0.91 4.91 10.73
C SER A 108 0.40 4.07 9.54
N GLY A 109 -0.03 2.85 9.85
CA GLY A 109 -0.66 1.95 8.90
C GLY A 109 -2.01 2.47 8.40
N LEU A 110 -2.59 3.47 9.07
CA LEU A 110 -3.84 4.15 8.70
C LEU A 110 -3.62 5.34 7.74
N ASN A 111 -2.38 5.76 7.51
CA ASN A 111 -2.09 6.87 6.60
C ASN A 111 -1.95 6.38 5.14
N TYR A 112 -2.92 6.68 4.29
CA TYR A 112 -2.89 6.32 2.87
C TYR A 112 -2.12 7.30 1.99
N GLN A 113 -1.70 8.45 2.52
CA GLN A 113 -1.03 9.53 1.76
C GLN A 113 0.50 9.48 1.82
N LYS A 114 1.07 8.42 2.41
CA LYS A 114 2.52 8.25 2.50
C LYS A 114 3.15 8.20 1.09
N LYS A 115 4.30 8.87 0.93
CA LYS A 115 4.91 9.06 -0.39
C LYS A 115 5.37 7.75 -1.01
N GLY A 116 5.91 6.82 -0.21
CA GLY A 116 6.30 5.49 -0.67
C GLY A 116 5.10 4.67 -1.16
N LEU A 117 4.02 4.64 -0.40
CA LEU A 117 2.77 3.96 -0.75
C LEU A 117 2.18 4.52 -2.05
N GLN A 118 2.11 5.84 -2.19
CA GLN A 118 1.62 6.48 -3.42
C GLN A 118 2.50 6.15 -4.62
N LYS A 119 3.83 6.12 -4.43
CA LYS A 119 4.78 5.67 -5.46
C LYS A 119 4.54 4.20 -5.82
N LEU A 120 4.43 3.31 -4.83
CA LEU A 120 4.17 1.88 -5.04
C LEU A 120 2.90 1.64 -5.85
N LEU A 121 1.77 2.23 -5.44
CA LEU A 121 0.49 2.09 -6.13
C LEU A 121 0.57 2.58 -7.58
N LYS A 122 1.22 3.73 -7.81
CA LYS A 122 1.41 4.27 -9.15
C LYS A 122 2.21 3.30 -10.03
N ARG A 123 3.28 2.71 -9.50
CA ARG A 123 4.11 1.73 -10.21
C ARG A 123 3.30 0.47 -10.55
N ILE A 124 2.63 -0.13 -9.57
CA ILE A 124 1.74 -1.29 -9.81
C ILE A 124 0.73 -0.98 -10.92
N MET A 125 0.05 0.17 -10.86
CA MET A 125 -0.92 0.59 -11.87
C MET A 125 -0.32 0.95 -13.25
N GLN A 126 0.98 1.23 -13.31
CA GLN A 126 1.72 1.41 -14.57
C GLN A 126 2.16 0.07 -15.18
N GLY A 127 2.04 -1.04 -14.45
CA GLY A 127 2.39 -2.37 -14.91
C GLY A 127 3.89 -2.68 -14.89
N ASP A 128 4.71 -1.86 -14.22
CA ASP A 128 6.16 -2.04 -14.16
C ASP A 128 6.62 -2.89 -12.96
N VAL A 129 5.68 -3.31 -12.11
CA VAL A 129 5.93 -4.17 -10.94
C VAL A 129 5.51 -5.59 -11.26
N GLY A 130 6.46 -6.52 -11.13
CA GLY A 130 6.21 -7.95 -11.31
C GLY A 130 5.90 -8.64 -9.99
N ARG A 131 6.50 -8.13 -8.90
CA ARG A 131 6.35 -8.68 -7.56
C ARG A 131 6.40 -7.60 -6.49
N LEU A 132 5.55 -7.69 -5.50
CA LEU A 132 5.59 -6.92 -4.26
C LEU A 132 5.98 -7.86 -3.11
N VAL A 133 7.06 -7.53 -2.40
CA VAL A 133 7.54 -8.30 -1.25
C VAL A 133 7.34 -7.49 0.03
N LEU A 134 6.73 -8.12 1.03
CA LEU A 134 6.44 -7.57 2.34
C LEU A 134 6.94 -8.52 3.43
N THR A 135 7.29 -8.00 4.60
CA THR A 135 7.54 -8.86 5.77
C THR A 135 6.24 -9.35 6.40
N HIS A 136 5.22 -8.48 6.48
CA HIS A 136 3.87 -8.80 6.95
C HIS A 136 2.84 -7.93 6.22
N LYS A 137 1.58 -8.38 6.14
CA LYS A 137 0.48 -7.65 5.48
C LYS A 137 0.29 -6.23 6.03
N ASP A 138 0.28 -6.09 7.36
CA ASP A 138 0.13 -4.81 8.08
C ASP A 138 1.30 -3.84 7.89
N ARG A 139 2.43 -4.28 7.31
CA ARG A 139 3.51 -3.37 6.92
C ARG A 139 3.13 -2.53 5.72
N LEU A 140 2.18 -2.97 4.89
CA LEU A 140 1.62 -2.13 3.85
C LEU A 140 0.65 -1.09 4.42
N LEU A 141 -0.45 -1.56 5.00
CA LEU A 141 -1.55 -0.78 5.55
C LEU A 141 -2.22 -1.57 6.68
N ARG A 142 -2.79 -0.87 7.67
CA ARG A 142 -3.54 -1.51 8.76
C ARG A 142 -4.88 -2.05 8.27
N PHE A 143 -5.55 -1.28 7.41
CA PHE A 143 -6.80 -1.67 6.76
C PHE A 143 -6.69 -1.44 5.25
N GLY A 144 -7.35 -2.27 4.45
CA GLY A 144 -7.41 -2.10 3.00
C GLY A 144 -6.16 -2.57 2.25
N ALA A 145 -5.27 -3.32 2.90
CA ALA A 145 -4.19 -4.03 2.21
C ALA A 145 -4.74 -5.01 1.15
N GLU A 146 -5.90 -5.62 1.43
CA GLU A 146 -6.63 -6.51 0.52
C GLU A 146 -7.07 -5.81 -0.76
N LEU A 147 -7.43 -4.53 -0.69
CA LEU A 147 -7.76 -3.74 -1.88
C LEU A 147 -6.51 -3.52 -2.74
N VAL A 148 -5.36 -3.30 -2.10
CA VAL A 148 -4.09 -3.21 -2.83
C VAL A 148 -3.71 -4.55 -3.43
N PHE A 149 -3.94 -5.67 -2.74
CA PHE A 149 -3.69 -7.01 -3.27
C PHE A 149 -4.63 -7.36 -4.44
N ALA A 150 -5.90 -6.95 -4.40
CA ALA A 150 -6.80 -7.08 -5.53
C ALA A 150 -6.32 -6.28 -6.75
N ILE A 151 -5.77 -5.08 -6.54
CA ILE A 151 -5.12 -4.32 -7.61
C ILE A 151 -3.87 -5.06 -8.11
N CYS A 152 -3.06 -5.64 -7.22
CA CYS A 152 -1.90 -6.42 -7.62
C CYS A 152 -2.31 -7.61 -8.49
N GLU A 153 -3.38 -8.33 -8.14
CA GLU A 153 -3.91 -9.46 -8.90
C GLU A 153 -4.34 -9.03 -10.31
N GLU A 154 -5.14 -7.96 -10.44
CA GLU A 154 -5.52 -7.36 -11.73
C GLU A 154 -4.30 -6.88 -12.53
N MET A 155 -3.27 -6.42 -11.82
CA MET A 155 -2.00 -5.97 -12.41
C MET A 155 -0.97 -7.09 -12.59
N GLU A 156 -1.37 -8.36 -12.42
CA GLU A 156 -0.51 -9.55 -12.51
C GLU A 156 0.81 -9.38 -11.72
N THR A 157 0.72 -8.67 -10.60
CA THR A 157 1.81 -8.44 -9.65
C THR A 157 1.72 -9.49 -8.57
N GLU A 158 2.73 -10.35 -8.46
CA GLU A 158 2.79 -11.36 -7.41
C GLU A 158 3.00 -10.71 -6.04
N VAL A 159 2.24 -11.10 -5.02
CA VAL A 159 2.45 -10.62 -3.65
C VAL A 159 3.11 -11.73 -2.82
N VAL A 160 4.28 -11.44 -2.26
CA VAL A 160 5.04 -12.37 -1.41
C VAL A 160 5.16 -11.80 0.00
N ILE A 161 4.79 -12.59 1.01
CA ILE A 161 4.88 -12.21 2.42
C ILE A 161 5.86 -13.15 3.13
N ILE A 162 6.95 -12.61 3.68
CA ILE A 162 8.05 -13.39 4.25
C ILE A 162 7.70 -13.98 5.63
N ASN A 163 6.83 -13.33 6.41
CA ASN A 163 6.42 -13.74 7.77
C ASN A 163 7.62 -14.12 8.69
N LYS A 164 8.56 -13.18 8.90
CA LYS A 164 9.59 -13.35 9.93
C LYS A 164 9.10 -12.81 11.28
N SER A 165 9.03 -13.69 12.28
CA SER A 165 8.51 -13.49 13.64
C SER A 165 9.35 -12.60 14.58
N ALA A 166 10.44 -12.00 14.10
CA ALA A 166 11.35 -11.24 14.98
C ALA A 166 10.83 -9.85 15.42
N GLU A 167 9.68 -9.40 14.89
CA GLU A 167 9.14 -8.03 15.07
C GLU A 167 7.88 -7.95 15.96
N GLU A 168 7.44 -9.03 16.63
CA GLU A 168 6.14 -9.11 17.30
C GLU A 168 5.89 -8.00 18.36
N LEU A 169 6.89 -7.67 19.19
CA LEU A 169 6.74 -6.61 20.21
C LEU A 169 6.58 -5.21 19.60
N SER A 170 7.30 -4.90 18.51
CA SER A 170 7.16 -3.62 17.78
C SER A 170 5.80 -3.54 17.11
N PHE A 171 5.32 -4.67 16.60
CA PHE A 171 4.02 -4.76 15.94
C PHE A 171 2.84 -4.49 16.88
N GLU A 172 2.82 -5.08 18.07
CA GLU A 172 1.77 -4.82 19.07
C GLU A 172 1.72 -3.34 19.46
N GLN A 173 2.88 -2.72 19.67
CA GLN A 173 2.97 -1.29 19.98
C GLN A 173 2.43 -0.41 18.84
N GLU A 174 2.71 -0.76 17.59
CA GLU A 174 2.14 -0.05 16.43
C GLU A 174 0.62 -0.23 16.33
N LEU A 175 0.10 -1.43 16.62
CA LEU A 175 -1.33 -1.70 16.58
C LEU A 175 -2.09 -0.85 17.61
N VAL A 176 -1.55 -0.76 18.82
CA VAL A 176 -2.09 0.09 19.89
C VAL A 176 -2.09 1.55 19.46
N GLN A 177 -0.99 2.04 18.85
CA GLN A 177 -0.90 3.42 18.38
C GLN A 177 -1.95 3.74 17.31
N ASP A 178 -2.14 2.84 16.34
CA ASP A 178 -3.17 2.98 15.30
C ASP A 178 -4.59 2.96 15.92
N MET A 179 -4.82 2.18 16.97
CA MET A 179 -6.07 2.20 17.73
C MET A 179 -6.32 3.56 18.40
N ILE A 180 -5.31 4.18 19.01
CA ILE A 180 -5.43 5.52 19.58
C ILE A 180 -5.83 6.52 18.50
N GLU A 181 -5.15 6.49 17.34
CA GLU A 181 -5.45 7.39 16.23
C GLU A 181 -6.91 7.25 15.80
N LEU A 182 -7.38 6.02 15.64
CA LEU A 182 -8.76 5.72 15.27
C LEU A 182 -9.75 6.26 16.29
N VAL A 183 -9.57 5.94 17.58
CA VAL A 183 -10.45 6.43 18.65
C VAL A 183 -10.40 7.95 18.78
N THR A 184 -9.25 8.57 18.56
CA THR A 184 -9.08 10.03 18.56
C THR A 184 -9.93 10.68 17.48
N VAL A 185 -9.89 10.16 16.26
CA VAL A 185 -10.70 10.66 15.14
C VAL A 185 -12.19 10.52 15.43
N PHE A 186 -12.62 9.35 15.93
CA PHE A 186 -14.02 9.11 16.28
C PHE A 186 -14.49 10.01 17.43
N SER A 187 -13.69 10.17 18.48
CA SER A 187 -14.04 10.96 19.66
C SER A 187 -14.12 12.46 19.33
N ALA A 188 -13.23 12.96 18.47
CA ALA A 188 -13.29 14.33 17.97
C ALA A 188 -14.55 14.58 17.14
N ARG A 189 -15.02 13.58 16.36
CA ARG A 189 -16.28 13.66 15.60
C ARG A 189 -17.51 13.56 16.48
N LEU A 190 -17.51 12.66 17.48
CA LEU A 190 -18.65 12.41 18.38
C LEU A 190 -18.87 13.54 19.38
N TYR A 191 -17.79 14.04 20.00
CA TYR A 191 -17.88 15.01 21.10
C TYR A 191 -17.45 16.42 20.71
N GLY A 192 -16.81 16.58 19.55
CA GLY A 192 -16.13 17.82 19.14
C GLY A 192 -14.69 17.85 19.63
N ALA A 193 -13.76 18.25 18.76
CA ALA A 193 -12.31 18.20 19.01
C ALA A 193 -11.86 18.89 20.31
N ARG A 194 -12.53 19.98 20.71
CA ARG A 194 -12.20 20.79 21.91
C ARG A 194 -13.04 20.43 23.15
N SER A 195 -13.88 19.40 23.08
CA SER A 195 -14.76 19.04 24.20
C SER A 195 -13.99 18.43 25.38
N ARG A 196 -14.39 18.77 26.61
CA ARG A 196 -13.85 18.16 27.83
C ARG A 196 -14.05 16.64 27.86
N LYS A 197 -15.15 16.14 27.26
CA LYS A 197 -15.42 14.70 27.15
C LYS A 197 -14.41 14.01 26.22
N ASN A 198 -14.08 14.65 25.09
CA ASN A 198 -13.03 14.17 24.18
C ASN A 198 -11.68 14.07 24.90
N LYS A 199 -11.27 15.16 25.56
CA LYS A 199 -10.01 15.21 26.31
C LYS A 199 -9.91 14.11 27.37
N LYS A 200 -10.95 13.93 28.19
CA LYS A 200 -10.97 12.90 29.24
C LYS A 200 -10.84 11.47 28.69
N LEU A 201 -11.47 11.19 27.56
CA LEU A 201 -11.43 9.86 26.95
C LEU A 201 -10.04 9.55 26.35
N ILE A 202 -9.44 10.52 25.66
CA ILE A 202 -8.09 10.38 25.08
C ILE A 202 -7.03 10.27 26.17
N ASP A 203 -7.12 11.10 27.23
CA ASP A 203 -6.22 11.02 28.39
C ASP A 203 -6.33 9.63 29.06
N GLY A 204 -7.56 9.12 29.22
CA GLY A 204 -7.80 7.78 29.80
C GLY A 204 -7.20 6.64 28.98
N ILE A 205 -7.36 6.68 27.65
CA ILE A 205 -6.78 5.66 26.75
C ILE A 205 -5.25 5.75 26.74
N SER A 206 -4.69 6.95 26.75
CA SER A 206 -3.23 7.14 26.78
C SER A 206 -2.62 6.55 28.05
N ASN A 207 -3.27 6.72 29.21
CA ASN A 207 -2.80 6.17 30.48
C ASN A 207 -2.79 4.63 30.48
N VAL A 208 -3.85 3.98 29.99
CA VAL A 208 -3.91 2.51 29.87
C VAL A 208 -2.77 1.98 28.99
N ILE A 209 -2.38 2.76 27.98
CA ILE A 209 -1.34 2.37 27.04
C ILE A 209 0.06 2.57 27.63
N ASP A 210 0.28 3.61 28.41
CA ASP A 210 1.52 3.79 29.16
C ASP A 210 1.69 2.65 30.18
N GLU A 211 0.61 2.18 30.80
CA GLU A 211 0.62 0.97 31.64
C GLU A 211 1.01 -0.28 30.83
N VAL A 212 0.41 -0.50 29.65
CA VAL A 212 0.75 -1.64 28.77
C VAL A 212 2.20 -1.57 28.27
N ARG A 213 2.70 -0.38 27.92
CA ARG A 213 4.08 -0.16 27.49
C ARG A 213 5.09 -0.43 28.62
N GLN A 214 4.73 -0.12 29.86
CA GLN A 214 5.55 -0.39 31.05
C GLN A 214 5.49 -1.87 31.46
N CYS A 215 4.36 -2.55 31.23
CA CYS A 215 4.21 -3.98 31.47
C CYS A 215 4.96 -4.87 30.47
N GLY A 216 5.42 -4.35 29.33
CA GLY A 216 6.15 -5.08 28.29
C GLY A 216 7.50 -5.72 28.69
N HIS A 217 7.88 -5.72 29.96
CA HIS A 217 8.94 -6.57 30.52
C HIS A 217 8.42 -7.85 31.22
N GLY A 218 7.11 -8.05 31.29
CA GLY A 218 6.49 -9.29 31.77
C GLY A 218 5.34 -9.68 30.85
N GLY A 219 5.37 -10.90 30.31
CA GLY A 219 4.31 -11.40 29.42
C GLY A 219 2.91 -11.21 29.99
N PHE A 220 1.92 -11.09 29.10
CA PHE A 220 0.51 -10.98 29.45
C PHE A 220 0.13 -11.98 30.55
N PRO A 221 -0.48 -11.53 31.68
CA PRO A 221 -1.03 -12.45 32.66
C PRO A 221 -2.09 -13.31 31.96
N GLN A 222 -1.88 -14.62 31.93
CA GLN A 222 -2.93 -15.55 31.54
C GLN A 222 -4.03 -15.45 32.61
N GLU A 223 -5.13 -14.77 32.28
CA GLU A 223 -6.37 -14.89 33.04
C GLU A 223 -6.79 -16.36 33.04
N GLN A 224 -6.63 -17.02 34.19
CA GLN A 224 -7.22 -18.32 34.44
C GLN A 224 -8.73 -18.14 34.45
N LEU A 225 -9.39 -18.64 33.41
CA LEU A 225 -10.85 -18.77 33.37
C LEU A 225 -11.32 -19.49 34.65
N PRO A 226 -12.37 -18.99 35.33
CA PRO A 226 -12.86 -19.62 36.54
C PRO A 226 -13.38 -21.03 36.24
N ASN A 227 -12.93 -21.99 37.04
CA ASN A 227 -13.27 -23.41 36.94
C ASN A 227 -14.80 -23.59 37.12
N PRO A 228 -15.51 -24.25 36.19
CA PRO A 228 -16.95 -24.41 36.27
C PRO A 228 -17.31 -25.60 37.17
N GLU A 229 -16.97 -25.53 38.46
CA GLU A 229 -17.50 -26.49 39.44
C GLU A 229 -17.86 -25.75 40.73
N GLY A 230 -19.16 -25.51 40.92
CA GLY A 230 -19.67 -24.86 42.11
C GLY A 230 -21.07 -24.28 42.01
N VAL A 231 -22.00 -24.94 41.31
CA VAL A 231 -23.44 -24.73 41.57
C VAL A 231 -23.92 -25.96 42.33
N LYS A 232 -24.38 -25.70 43.55
CA LYS A 232 -24.95 -26.66 44.50
C LYS A 232 -26.12 -27.45 43.90
#